data_AF-A0A2V7KIW3-F1
#
_entry.id   AF-A0A2V7KIW3-F1
#
_cell.length_a   1.000
_cell.length_b   1.000
_cell.length_c   1.000
_cell.angle_alpha   90.00
_cell.angle_beta   90.00
_cell.angle_gamma   90.00
#
_symmetry.space_group_name_H-M   'P 1'
#
loop_
_entity.id
_entity.type
_entity.pdbx_description
1 polymer ?
#
loop_
_entity_poly.entity_id
_entity_poly.type
_entity_poly.pdbx_seq_one_letter_code
_entity_poly.pdbx_strand_id
1 'polypeptide(L)'
;MTTPGGKRPSMMETAQTTDGFLRHAGRDFLIVLYTAFRSLKLYPIENAQVQKALDDLAGTTKHLLDVEKEVEIRLQGEFIFVNSTRLRLDLDNYASFSHILNVLQQCGIGAVRIDEGVERRQLQVFVSLLLAYAAKDANPNKLFELSQKLSDGGVSHVSVEPPLEAEEDVEEEERQKEAAKRTYARSVAVTKEVINSIRMGRTANVKKVKRAVQAIVDQVLNNESSLVGLTTLRDYDEYTFTHSVNVCIFSVALGRKLGLTKLQLYDLGMAALFHDVGKSRVPLEVLNKEGGLTEEEWRIMQAHPWLGVLTLFGLRGYGEIPYRGMVVAYEHHMKIDLTGYPKSIRGRALSIYSKVIAVADGFDAATSRRVYQTVPIQPDQVLKEMWENPRRGYDPVVVKAFINLIGIYPVGTCVILDTYEVALVHSANPDVAHVHRPVVRLVTTPDGGLLNPGTVVDLSEKDATGHFPRTIVKVTDPVKYGINVSDYFV
;
A
#
# COMPACT_ATOMS: atom_id res chain seq x y z
N MET A 1 -44.20 -7.80 61.59
CA MET A 1 -44.07 -8.82 60.53
C MET A 1 -43.52 -8.14 59.30
N THR A 2 -42.20 -8.17 59.12
CA THR A 2 -41.54 -7.64 57.92
C THR A 2 -40.84 -8.79 57.22
N THR A 3 -41.27 -9.05 56.00
CA THR A 3 -40.72 -10.02 55.05
C THR A 3 -39.30 -9.61 54.60
N PRO A 4 -38.38 -10.54 54.35
CA PRO A 4 -37.07 -10.22 53.78
C PRO A 4 -37.19 -10.03 52.27
N GLY A 5 -36.82 -8.83 51.80
CA GLY A 5 -36.73 -8.51 50.38
C GLY A 5 -35.59 -9.25 49.69
N GLY A 6 -35.92 -10.01 48.65
CA GLY A 6 -34.94 -10.58 47.73
C GLY A 6 -34.19 -9.47 46.99
N LYS A 7 -32.85 -9.51 47.08
CA LYS A 7 -31.98 -8.64 46.27
C LYS A 7 -32.15 -9.01 44.79
N ARG A 8 -32.57 -8.04 43.97
CA ARG A 8 -32.41 -8.11 42.52
C ARG A 8 -30.92 -7.95 42.19
N PRO A 9 -30.33 -8.78 41.33
CA PRO A 9 -28.92 -8.67 40.97
C PRO A 9 -28.63 -7.36 40.22
N SER A 10 -27.42 -6.85 40.40
CA SER A 10 -26.94 -5.59 39.82
C SER A 10 -26.75 -5.72 38.30
N MET A 11 -26.99 -4.65 37.52
CA MET A 11 -26.72 -4.61 36.07
C MET A 11 -25.28 -4.99 35.70
N MET A 12 -24.31 -4.74 36.59
CA MET A 12 -22.91 -5.15 36.44
C MET A 12 -22.69 -6.66 36.66
N GLU A 13 -23.47 -7.29 37.54
CA GLU A 13 -23.42 -8.75 37.76
C GLU A 13 -23.99 -9.48 36.55
N THR A 14 -25.10 -8.99 35.98
CA THR A 14 -25.70 -9.57 34.77
C THR A 14 -24.79 -9.47 33.54
N ALA A 15 -24.07 -8.36 33.35
CA ALA A 15 -23.16 -8.19 32.22
C ALA A 15 -21.92 -9.10 32.31
N GLN A 16 -21.37 -9.32 33.52
CA GLN A 16 -20.25 -10.24 33.74
C GLN A 16 -20.65 -11.71 33.57
N THR A 17 -21.89 -12.08 33.92
CA THR A 17 -22.41 -13.44 33.71
C THR A 17 -22.67 -13.74 32.24
N THR A 18 -23.14 -12.76 31.45
CA THR A 18 -23.41 -12.94 30.02
C THR A 18 -22.11 -13.10 29.21
N ASP A 19 -21.08 -12.31 29.48
CA ASP A 19 -19.78 -12.44 28.79
C ASP A 19 -19.09 -13.78 29.12
N GLY A 20 -19.19 -14.25 30.37
CA GLY A 20 -18.69 -15.57 30.76
C GLY A 20 -19.44 -16.74 30.11
N PHE A 21 -20.75 -16.60 29.93
CA PHE A 21 -21.60 -17.53 29.20
C PHE A 21 -21.22 -17.57 27.71
N LEU A 22 -21.18 -16.41 27.05
CA LEU A 22 -20.84 -16.29 25.63
C LEU A 22 -19.48 -16.90 25.30
N ARG A 23 -18.48 -16.74 26.17
CA ARG A 23 -17.17 -17.39 25.98
C ARG A 23 -17.23 -18.91 26.00
N HIS A 24 -18.01 -19.50 26.91
CA HIS A 24 -18.13 -20.95 27.01
C HIS A 24 -19.05 -21.51 25.91
N ALA A 25 -20.28 -20.99 25.81
CA ALA A 25 -21.27 -21.44 24.85
C ALA A 25 -20.82 -21.17 23.40
N GLY A 26 -20.16 -20.05 23.13
CA GLY A 26 -19.57 -19.75 21.81
C GLY A 26 -18.43 -20.70 21.46
N ARG A 27 -17.59 -21.09 22.43
CA ARG A 27 -16.54 -22.09 22.20
C ARG A 27 -17.13 -23.46 21.87
N ASP A 28 -18.14 -23.89 22.64
CA ASP A 28 -18.81 -25.16 22.42
C ASP A 28 -19.51 -25.18 21.05
N PHE A 29 -20.15 -24.08 20.66
CA PHE A 29 -20.72 -23.90 19.33
C PHE A 29 -19.67 -24.09 18.23
N LEU A 30 -18.49 -23.46 18.33
CA LEU A 30 -17.44 -23.65 17.31
C LEU A 30 -16.92 -25.09 17.27
N ILE A 31 -16.80 -25.77 18.41
CA ILE A 31 -16.37 -27.18 18.44
C ILE A 31 -17.39 -28.07 17.73
N VAL A 32 -18.68 -27.83 17.96
CA VAL A 32 -19.76 -28.59 17.33
C VAL A 32 -19.87 -28.26 15.84
N LEU A 33 -19.71 -27.00 15.44
CA LEU A 33 -19.66 -26.58 14.03
C LEU A 33 -18.50 -27.25 13.28
N TYR A 34 -17.31 -27.29 13.89
CA TYR A 34 -16.16 -28.01 13.35
C TYR A 34 -16.45 -29.52 13.20
N THR A 35 -17.14 -30.12 14.17
CA THR A 35 -17.52 -31.54 14.14
C THR A 35 -18.52 -31.82 13.01
N ALA A 36 -19.47 -30.90 12.79
CA ALA A 36 -20.39 -30.95 11.65
C ALA A 36 -19.63 -30.86 10.31
N PHE A 37 -18.68 -29.92 10.18
CA PHE A 37 -17.85 -29.82 8.98
C PHE A 37 -17.07 -31.10 8.68
N ARG A 38 -16.40 -31.66 9.70
CA ARG A 38 -15.65 -32.92 9.53
C ARG A 38 -16.54 -34.09 9.14
N SER A 39 -17.71 -34.21 9.76
CA SER A 39 -18.64 -35.31 9.51
C SER A 39 -19.18 -35.24 8.08
N LEU A 40 -19.62 -34.07 7.63
CA LEU A 40 -20.12 -33.83 6.26
C LEU A 40 -19.04 -34.01 5.18
N LYS A 41 -17.77 -33.76 5.52
CA LYS A 41 -16.65 -34.01 4.61
C LYS A 41 -16.32 -35.49 4.44
N LEU A 42 -16.62 -36.32 5.46
CA LEU A 42 -16.25 -37.74 5.49
C LEU A 42 -17.38 -38.69 5.09
N TYR A 43 -18.63 -38.29 5.31
CA TYR A 43 -19.78 -39.17 5.14
C TYR A 43 -20.94 -38.46 4.42
N PRO A 44 -21.82 -39.21 3.72
CA PRO A 44 -23.02 -38.65 3.12
C PRO A 44 -24.00 -38.14 4.17
N ILE A 45 -24.91 -37.26 3.78
CA ILE A 45 -25.76 -36.50 4.70
C ILE A 45 -26.72 -37.40 5.49
N GLU A 46 -27.09 -38.56 4.96
CA GLU A 46 -27.97 -39.55 5.62
C GLU A 46 -27.27 -40.34 6.73
N ASN A 47 -25.95 -40.23 6.86
CA ASN A 47 -25.19 -40.99 7.84
C ASN A 47 -25.56 -40.56 9.28
N ALA A 48 -25.75 -41.54 10.18
CA ALA A 48 -26.14 -41.30 11.57
C ALA A 48 -25.19 -40.36 12.33
N GLN A 49 -23.88 -40.40 12.03
CA GLN A 49 -22.89 -39.51 12.62
C GLN A 49 -23.05 -38.06 12.13
N VAL A 50 -23.37 -37.86 10.86
CA VAL A 50 -23.65 -36.53 10.29
C VAL A 50 -24.94 -35.98 10.88
N GLN A 51 -25.99 -36.81 10.93
CA GLN A 51 -27.27 -36.44 11.52
C GLN A 51 -27.10 -35.98 12.96
N LYS A 52 -26.38 -36.77 13.78
CA LYS A 52 -26.06 -36.41 15.16
C LYS A 52 -25.28 -35.09 15.27
N ALA A 53 -24.24 -34.89 14.46
CA ALA A 53 -23.46 -33.65 14.50
C ALA A 53 -24.29 -32.41 14.14
N LEU A 54 -25.26 -32.55 13.23
CA LEU A 54 -26.21 -31.48 12.87
C LEU A 54 -27.24 -31.23 13.98
N ASP A 55 -27.69 -32.29 14.68
CA ASP A 55 -28.60 -32.15 15.83
C ASP A 55 -27.89 -31.45 17.00
N ASP A 56 -26.63 -31.82 17.29
CA ASP A 56 -25.80 -31.17 18.30
C ASP A 56 -25.57 -29.69 17.95
N LEU A 57 -25.33 -29.38 16.66
CA LEU A 57 -25.18 -28.00 16.19
C LEU A 57 -26.46 -27.21 16.43
N ALA A 58 -27.61 -27.75 16.01
CA ALA A 58 -28.90 -27.09 16.22
C ALA A 58 -29.22 -26.86 17.70
N GLY A 59 -28.90 -27.83 18.57
CA GLY A 59 -29.06 -27.69 20.01
C GLY A 59 -28.19 -26.59 20.61
N THR A 60 -26.93 -26.50 20.18
CA THR A 60 -25.99 -25.49 20.68
C THR A 60 -26.31 -24.10 20.17
N THR A 61 -26.71 -23.97 18.88
CA THR A 61 -27.23 -22.71 18.32
C THR A 61 -28.45 -22.23 19.10
N LYS A 62 -29.40 -23.13 19.37
CA LYS A 62 -30.61 -22.79 20.13
C LYS A 62 -30.27 -22.31 21.54
N HIS A 63 -29.35 -22.96 22.22
CA HIS A 63 -28.91 -22.56 23.56
C HIS A 63 -28.29 -21.16 23.58
N LEU A 64 -27.54 -20.77 22.54
CA LEU A 64 -27.05 -19.40 22.38
C LEU A 64 -28.19 -18.41 22.12
N LEU A 65 -29.10 -18.74 21.20
CA LEU A 65 -30.25 -17.88 20.85
C LEU A 65 -31.22 -17.66 22.02
N ASP A 66 -31.45 -18.68 22.86
CA ASP A 66 -32.32 -18.60 24.04
C ASP A 66 -31.82 -17.52 25.03
N VAL A 67 -30.52 -17.17 24.99
CA VAL A 67 -29.92 -16.12 25.82
C VAL A 67 -29.77 -14.81 25.05
N GLU A 68 -29.31 -14.87 23.80
CA GLU A 68 -28.83 -13.70 23.07
C GLU A 68 -29.77 -13.16 21.99
N LYS A 69 -30.90 -13.82 21.70
CA LYS A 69 -31.88 -13.50 20.63
C LYS A 69 -31.35 -13.53 19.19
N GLU A 70 -30.07 -13.24 19.00
CA GLU A 70 -29.32 -13.30 17.75
C GLU A 70 -27.91 -13.83 18.07
N VAL A 71 -27.31 -14.56 17.14
CA VAL A 71 -25.92 -15.01 17.23
C VAL A 71 -25.14 -14.52 16.01
N GLU A 72 -24.25 -13.56 16.21
CA GLU A 72 -23.28 -13.09 15.23
C GLU A 72 -21.91 -13.73 15.50
N ILE A 73 -21.38 -14.44 14.52
CA ILE A 73 -19.99 -14.93 14.48
C ILE A 73 -19.23 -14.01 13.55
N ARG A 74 -18.26 -13.28 14.06
CA ARG A 74 -17.49 -12.29 13.29
C ARG A 74 -16.01 -12.63 13.27
N LEU A 75 -15.39 -12.47 12.11
CA LEU A 75 -13.95 -12.55 11.90
C LEU A 75 -13.33 -11.15 11.93
N GLN A 76 -12.25 -10.99 12.69
CA GLN A 76 -11.43 -9.78 12.66
C GLN A 76 -9.96 -10.20 12.75
N GLY A 77 -9.25 -10.10 11.63
CA GLY A 77 -7.92 -10.70 11.45
C GLY A 77 -7.95 -12.21 11.73
N GLU A 78 -7.15 -12.64 12.70
CA GLU A 78 -7.05 -14.04 13.15
C GLU A 78 -7.98 -14.37 14.34
N PHE A 79 -8.90 -13.46 14.70
CA PHE A 79 -9.78 -13.60 15.86
C PHE A 79 -11.23 -13.84 15.46
N ILE A 80 -11.90 -14.67 16.26
CA ILE A 80 -13.34 -14.94 16.14
C ILE A 80 -14.05 -14.32 17.34
N PHE A 81 -15.11 -13.57 17.06
CA PHE A 81 -16.00 -12.97 18.03
C PHE A 81 -17.40 -13.61 17.93
N VAL A 82 -18.07 -13.76 19.06
CA VAL A 82 -19.50 -14.12 19.14
C VAL A 82 -20.22 -12.98 19.86
N ASN A 83 -21.16 -12.29 19.20
CA ASN A 83 -21.87 -11.12 19.75
C ASN A 83 -20.96 -10.09 20.43
N SER A 84 -19.85 -9.73 19.79
CA SER A 84 -18.78 -8.85 20.33
C SER A 84 -17.88 -9.44 21.41
N THR A 85 -18.14 -10.65 21.91
CA THR A 85 -17.26 -11.37 22.84
C THR A 85 -16.18 -12.12 22.07
N ARG A 86 -14.92 -11.71 22.25
CA ARG A 86 -13.76 -12.39 21.67
C ARG A 86 -13.58 -13.78 22.27
N LEU A 87 -13.53 -14.80 21.42
CA LEU A 87 -13.20 -16.15 21.85
C LEU A 87 -11.69 -16.33 21.92
N ARG A 88 -11.21 -16.88 23.04
CA ARG A 88 -9.79 -17.13 23.26
C ARG A 88 -9.34 -18.42 22.56
N LEU A 89 -8.30 -18.28 21.75
CA LEU A 89 -7.56 -19.38 21.15
C LEU A 89 -6.59 -19.97 22.18
N ASP A 90 -6.74 -21.27 22.45
CA ASP A 90 -5.85 -22.07 23.28
C ASP A 90 -5.44 -23.34 22.50
N LEU A 91 -4.44 -24.09 22.97
CA LEU A 91 -3.92 -25.26 22.25
C LEU A 91 -5.00 -26.33 21.97
N ASP A 92 -5.97 -26.48 22.85
CA ASP A 92 -7.02 -27.51 22.77
C ASP A 92 -8.08 -27.22 21.70
N ASN A 93 -8.27 -25.95 21.32
CA ASN A 93 -9.29 -25.52 20.35
C ASN A 93 -8.68 -24.95 19.05
N TYR A 94 -7.34 -24.91 18.94
CA TYR A 94 -6.64 -24.38 17.78
C TYR A 94 -7.10 -25.02 16.47
N ALA A 95 -7.18 -26.37 16.42
CA ALA A 95 -7.53 -27.08 15.20
C ALA A 95 -8.97 -26.79 14.72
N SER A 96 -9.93 -26.64 15.64
CA SER A 96 -11.31 -26.31 15.28
C SER A 96 -11.43 -24.85 14.85
N PHE A 97 -10.82 -23.92 15.59
CA PHE A 97 -10.84 -22.49 15.28
C PHE A 97 -10.17 -22.18 13.95
N SER A 98 -8.93 -22.66 13.74
CA SER A 98 -8.20 -22.41 12.49
C SER A 98 -8.92 -23.02 11.29
N HIS A 99 -9.61 -24.16 11.45
CA HIS A 99 -10.39 -24.72 10.35
C HIS A 99 -11.62 -23.87 10.01
N ILE A 100 -12.37 -23.43 11.00
CA ILE A 100 -13.55 -22.58 10.80
C ILE A 100 -13.15 -21.25 10.18
N LEU A 101 -12.09 -20.63 10.70
CA LEU A 101 -11.53 -19.38 10.19
C LEU A 101 -11.15 -19.52 8.71
N ASN A 102 -10.42 -20.59 8.35
CA ASN A 102 -10.07 -20.88 6.95
C ASN A 102 -11.30 -21.09 6.07
N VAL A 103 -12.30 -21.85 6.51
CA VAL A 103 -13.52 -22.12 5.72
C VAL A 103 -14.29 -20.82 5.45
N LEU A 104 -14.45 -19.97 6.47
CA LEU A 104 -15.14 -18.69 6.32
C LEU A 104 -14.35 -17.71 5.44
N GLN A 105 -13.03 -17.61 5.62
CA GLN A 105 -12.16 -16.79 4.76
C GLN A 105 -12.16 -17.27 3.29
N GLN A 106 -12.13 -18.58 3.05
CA GLN A 106 -12.21 -19.16 1.70
C GLN A 106 -13.54 -18.87 1.01
N CYS A 107 -14.60 -18.62 1.77
CA CYS A 107 -15.90 -18.19 1.27
C CYS A 107 -16.03 -16.66 1.16
N GLY A 108 -15.02 -15.90 1.58
CA GLY A 108 -15.08 -14.43 1.62
C GLY A 108 -16.06 -13.90 2.68
N ILE A 109 -16.30 -14.64 3.76
CA ILE A 109 -17.24 -14.27 4.82
C ILE A 109 -16.50 -13.56 5.94
N GLY A 110 -16.98 -12.37 6.31
CA GLY A 110 -16.55 -11.60 7.47
C GLY A 110 -17.41 -11.81 8.71
N ALA A 111 -18.72 -12.01 8.53
CA ALA A 111 -19.63 -12.33 9.61
C ALA A 111 -20.72 -13.31 9.17
N VAL A 112 -21.18 -14.13 10.10
CA VAL A 112 -22.34 -15.01 9.98
C VAL A 112 -23.32 -14.59 11.06
N ARG A 113 -24.55 -14.23 10.71
CA ARG A 113 -25.62 -13.95 11.66
C ARG A 113 -26.67 -15.05 11.61
N ILE A 114 -27.12 -15.47 12.78
CA ILE A 114 -28.15 -16.48 12.97
C ILE A 114 -29.24 -15.87 13.85
N ASP A 115 -30.46 -15.81 13.33
CA ASP A 115 -31.60 -15.21 14.00
C ASP A 115 -32.44 -16.26 14.78
N GLU A 116 -33.21 -15.79 15.76
CA GLU A 116 -34.21 -16.60 16.45
C GLU A 116 -35.19 -17.24 15.46
N GLY A 117 -35.56 -18.50 15.69
CA GLY A 117 -36.42 -19.26 14.78
C GLY A 117 -35.68 -20.06 13.70
N VAL A 118 -34.33 -20.04 13.70
CA VAL A 118 -33.55 -20.92 12.83
C VAL A 118 -33.90 -22.40 13.04
N GLU A 119 -34.21 -23.09 11.95
CA GLU A 119 -34.51 -24.53 11.98
C GLU A 119 -33.26 -25.38 11.73
N ARG A 120 -33.24 -26.61 12.27
CA ARG A 120 -32.18 -27.60 12.02
C ARG A 120 -31.90 -27.80 10.52
N ARG A 121 -32.94 -27.77 9.67
CA ARG A 121 -32.80 -27.88 8.21
C ARG A 121 -32.03 -26.71 7.61
N GLN A 122 -32.25 -25.49 8.11
CA GLN A 122 -31.57 -24.29 7.62
C GLN A 122 -30.07 -24.34 7.95
N LEU A 123 -29.71 -24.76 9.17
CA LEU A 123 -28.31 -24.97 9.57
C LEU A 123 -27.62 -26.06 8.72
N GLN A 124 -28.33 -27.14 8.41
CA GLN A 124 -27.81 -28.19 7.53
C GLN A 124 -27.48 -27.67 6.13
N VAL A 125 -28.40 -26.91 5.52
CA VAL A 125 -28.18 -26.32 4.19
C VAL A 125 -27.02 -25.33 4.24
N PHE A 126 -26.97 -24.48 5.28
CA PHE A 126 -25.89 -23.53 5.49
C PHE A 126 -24.51 -24.19 5.55
N VAL A 127 -24.32 -25.15 6.46
CA VAL A 127 -23.04 -25.85 6.65
C VAL A 127 -22.60 -26.60 5.39
N SER A 128 -23.56 -27.22 4.67
CA SER A 128 -23.29 -27.95 3.43
C SER A 128 -22.82 -27.03 2.30
N LEU A 129 -23.52 -25.90 2.11
CA LEU A 129 -23.14 -24.90 1.10
C LEU A 129 -21.81 -24.23 1.44
N LEU A 130 -21.56 -23.93 2.72
CA LEU A 130 -20.31 -23.35 3.17
C LEU A 130 -19.11 -24.23 2.80
N LEU A 131 -19.19 -25.54 3.06
CA LEU A 131 -18.13 -26.49 2.68
C LEU A 131 -17.98 -26.62 1.16
N ALA A 132 -19.09 -26.70 0.42
CA ALA A 132 -19.07 -26.81 -1.02
C ALA A 132 -18.43 -25.58 -1.67
N TYR A 133 -18.71 -24.38 -1.15
CA TYR A 133 -18.11 -23.15 -1.63
C TYR A 133 -16.66 -23.02 -1.17
N ALA A 134 -16.30 -23.33 0.08
CA ALA A 134 -14.91 -23.29 0.54
C ALA A 134 -13.97 -24.14 -0.34
N ALA A 135 -14.45 -25.27 -0.88
CA ALA A 135 -13.70 -26.14 -1.79
C ALA A 135 -13.55 -25.61 -3.23
N LYS A 136 -14.34 -24.61 -3.66
CA LYS A 136 -14.19 -23.98 -4.99
C LYS A 136 -13.01 -23.01 -5.01
N ASP A 137 -12.44 -22.77 -6.18
CA ASP A 137 -11.44 -21.72 -6.38
C ASP A 137 -11.93 -20.34 -5.90
N ALA A 138 -10.99 -19.49 -5.50
CA ALA A 138 -11.29 -18.13 -5.09
C ALA A 138 -11.89 -17.34 -6.27
N ASN A 139 -13.02 -16.67 -6.05
CA ASN A 139 -13.59 -15.75 -7.02
C ASN A 139 -14.26 -14.56 -6.26
N PRO A 140 -14.35 -13.35 -6.88
CA PRO A 140 -14.85 -12.16 -6.19
C PRO A 140 -16.35 -12.24 -5.82
N ASN A 141 -17.13 -13.03 -6.55
CA ASN A 141 -18.58 -13.14 -6.37
C ASN A 141 -18.97 -14.29 -5.42
N LYS A 142 -18.00 -14.96 -4.81
CA LYS A 142 -18.19 -16.22 -4.11
C LYS A 142 -19.16 -16.08 -2.94
N LEU A 143 -19.04 -14.98 -2.20
CA LEU A 143 -19.95 -14.63 -1.12
C LEU A 143 -21.36 -14.35 -1.65
N PHE A 144 -21.48 -13.56 -2.72
CA PHE A 144 -22.78 -13.23 -3.33
C PHE A 144 -23.50 -14.49 -3.83
N GLU A 145 -22.79 -15.36 -4.56
CA GLU A 145 -23.32 -16.65 -5.01
C GLU A 145 -23.76 -17.54 -3.85
N LEU A 146 -22.97 -17.57 -2.77
CA LEU A 146 -23.29 -18.33 -1.56
C LEU A 146 -24.57 -17.78 -0.90
N SER A 147 -24.67 -16.46 -0.70
CA SER A 147 -25.87 -15.80 -0.15
C SER A 147 -27.12 -16.09 -0.98
N GLN A 148 -26.99 -16.06 -2.31
CA GLN A 148 -28.09 -16.40 -3.21
C GLN A 148 -28.50 -17.87 -3.06
N LYS A 149 -27.54 -18.80 -2.99
CA LYS A 149 -27.82 -20.23 -2.79
C LYS A 149 -28.44 -20.54 -1.43
N LEU A 150 -28.07 -19.80 -0.39
CA LEU A 150 -28.71 -19.89 0.92
C LEU A 150 -30.19 -19.49 0.82
N SER A 151 -30.48 -18.36 0.17
CA SER A 151 -31.85 -17.90 -0.07
C SER A 151 -32.67 -18.90 -0.89
N ASP A 152 -32.14 -19.38 -2.02
CA ASP A 152 -32.77 -20.42 -2.87
C ASP A 152 -33.02 -21.73 -2.09
N GLY A 153 -32.15 -22.05 -1.14
CA GLY A 153 -32.22 -23.22 -0.27
C GLY A 153 -33.22 -23.10 0.89
N GLY A 154 -33.92 -21.96 1.01
CA GLY A 154 -34.87 -21.70 2.09
C GLY A 154 -34.20 -21.38 3.43
N VAL A 155 -32.96 -20.91 3.42
CA VAL A 155 -32.25 -20.43 4.61
C VAL A 155 -32.58 -18.95 4.80
N SER A 156 -33.54 -18.65 5.66
CA SER A 156 -34.02 -17.28 5.90
C SER A 156 -33.54 -16.67 7.22
N HIS A 157 -33.07 -17.50 8.17
CA HIS A 157 -32.61 -17.09 9.51
C HIS A 157 -31.09 -17.21 9.67
N VAL A 158 -30.36 -17.38 8.57
CA VAL A 158 -28.90 -17.33 8.56
C VAL A 158 -28.47 -16.42 7.42
N SER A 159 -27.70 -15.39 7.74
CA SER A 159 -27.14 -14.46 6.76
C SER A 159 -25.61 -14.41 6.89
N VAL A 160 -24.96 -14.06 5.79
CA VAL A 160 -23.50 -13.90 5.73
C VAL A 160 -23.16 -12.54 5.16
N GLU A 161 -22.17 -11.90 5.77
CA GLU A 161 -21.72 -10.55 5.43
C GLU A 161 -20.24 -10.59 5.02
N PRO A 162 -19.78 -9.68 4.14
CA PRO A 162 -18.37 -9.58 3.80
C PRO A 162 -17.55 -9.14 5.02
N PRO A 163 -16.21 -9.33 5.01
CA PRO A 163 -15.32 -8.71 5.97
C PRO A 163 -15.62 -7.22 6.01
N LEU A 164 -15.99 -6.72 7.19
CA LEU A 164 -15.93 -5.29 7.41
C LEU A 164 -14.45 -4.92 7.41
N GLU A 165 -14.07 -3.97 6.55
CA GLU A 165 -12.80 -3.25 6.72
C GLU A 165 -12.82 -2.76 8.17
N ALA A 166 -11.99 -3.34 9.04
CA ALA A 166 -12.07 -3.03 10.45
C ALA A 166 -11.78 -1.54 10.61
N GLU A 167 -12.51 -0.83 11.48
CA GLU A 167 -12.12 0.55 11.86
C GLU A 167 -10.65 0.60 12.30
N GLU A 168 -10.14 -0.50 12.88
CA GLU A 168 -8.72 -0.68 13.20
C GLU A 168 -7.79 -0.76 11.97
N ASP A 169 -8.23 -1.33 10.84
CA ASP A 169 -7.45 -1.43 9.60
C ASP A 169 -7.42 -0.08 8.87
N VAL A 170 -8.53 0.66 8.87
CA VAL A 170 -8.60 2.04 8.36
C VAL A 170 -7.75 2.97 9.22
N GLU A 171 -7.89 2.89 10.54
CA GLU A 171 -7.05 3.65 11.48
C GLU A 171 -5.56 3.30 11.33
N GLU A 172 -5.21 2.03 11.12
CA GLU A 172 -3.82 1.62 10.91
C GLU A 172 -3.28 2.14 9.58
N GLU A 173 -4.05 2.05 8.48
CA GLU A 173 -3.65 2.61 7.20
C GLU A 173 -3.48 4.14 7.27
N GLU A 174 -4.39 4.83 7.97
CA GLU A 174 -4.26 6.27 8.26
C GLU A 174 -3.03 6.57 9.12
N ARG A 175 -2.77 5.78 10.18
CA ARG A 175 -1.55 5.91 11.01
C ARG A 175 -0.28 5.72 10.18
N GLN A 176 -0.26 4.74 9.26
CA GLN A 176 0.87 4.49 8.36
C GLN A 176 1.07 5.64 7.36
N LYS A 177 -0.02 6.19 6.80
CA LYS A 177 0.01 7.38 5.93
C LYS A 177 0.54 8.59 6.69
N GLU A 178 0.07 8.84 7.91
CA GLU A 178 0.54 9.94 8.76
C GLU A 178 2.01 9.78 9.16
N ALA A 179 2.45 8.56 9.47
CA ALA A 179 3.86 8.26 9.74
C ALA A 179 4.73 8.53 8.50
N ALA A 180 4.25 8.18 7.29
CA ALA A 180 4.93 8.46 6.04
C ALA A 180 5.05 9.98 5.78
N LYS A 181 3.95 10.73 5.95
CA LYS A 181 3.92 12.20 5.82
C LYS A 181 4.92 12.87 6.76
N ARG A 182 4.92 12.48 8.04
CA ARG A 182 5.85 13.00 9.05
C ARG A 182 7.32 12.69 8.70
N THR A 183 7.59 11.47 8.25
CA THR A 183 8.94 11.04 7.85
C THR A 183 9.43 11.84 6.64
N TYR A 184 8.58 12.03 5.65
CA TYR A 184 8.87 12.84 4.47
C TYR A 184 9.17 14.29 4.84
N ALA A 185 8.24 14.97 5.54
CA ALA A 185 8.39 16.37 5.93
C ALA A 185 9.65 16.62 6.79
N ARG A 186 9.93 15.72 7.74
CA ARG A 186 11.13 15.78 8.56
C ARG A 186 12.40 15.61 7.73
N SER A 187 12.39 14.72 6.74
CA SER A 187 13.53 14.47 5.87
C SER A 187 13.84 15.69 4.99
N VAL A 188 12.82 16.36 4.45
CA VAL A 188 12.97 17.61 3.71
C VAL A 188 13.56 18.70 4.60
N ALA A 189 13.03 18.90 5.81
CA ALA A 189 13.52 19.90 6.75
C ALA A 189 15.00 19.69 7.14
N VAL A 190 15.39 18.45 7.44
CA VAL A 190 16.78 18.09 7.78
C VAL A 190 17.71 18.30 6.59
N THR A 191 17.28 17.89 5.38
CA THR A 191 18.06 18.06 4.15
C THR A 191 18.31 19.54 3.86
N LYS A 192 17.28 20.37 4.01
CA LYS A 192 17.38 21.83 3.89
C LYS A 192 18.37 22.44 4.88
N GLU A 193 18.27 22.09 6.15
CA GLU A 193 19.17 22.58 7.21
C GLU A 193 20.63 22.28 6.87
N VAL A 194 20.90 21.06 6.44
CA VAL A 194 22.25 20.56 6.17
C VAL A 194 22.83 21.17 4.91
N ILE A 195 22.10 21.16 3.78
CA ILE A 195 22.59 21.74 2.53
C ILE A 195 22.84 23.25 2.68
N ASN A 196 21.98 23.98 3.40
CA ASN A 196 22.19 25.40 3.67
C ASN A 196 23.41 25.65 4.57
N SER A 197 23.65 24.79 5.56
CA SER A 197 24.86 24.86 6.39
C SER A 197 26.12 24.67 5.54
N ILE A 198 26.12 23.70 4.63
CA ILE A 198 27.21 23.46 3.68
C ILE A 198 27.43 24.67 2.77
N ARG A 199 26.35 25.24 2.22
CA ARG A 199 26.39 26.43 1.36
C ARG A 199 27.01 27.63 2.08
N MET A 200 26.69 27.83 3.36
CA MET A 200 27.25 28.89 4.21
C MET A 200 28.67 28.58 4.74
N GLY A 201 29.27 27.44 4.36
CA GLY A 201 30.57 27.01 4.87
C GLY A 201 30.60 26.65 6.36
N ARG A 202 29.43 26.41 6.97
CA ARG A 202 29.29 26.00 8.37
C ARG A 202 29.46 24.48 8.51
N THR A 203 29.77 24.02 9.71
CA THR A 203 29.79 22.59 10.02
C THR A 203 28.39 21.99 9.89
N ALA A 204 28.24 21.02 8.99
CA ALA A 204 26.98 20.29 8.78
C ALA A 204 26.85 19.10 9.74
N ASN A 205 25.64 18.85 10.24
CA ASN A 205 25.36 17.73 11.12
C ASN A 205 24.94 16.49 10.32
N VAL A 206 25.93 15.74 9.83
CA VAL A 206 25.73 14.54 9.00
C VAL A 206 24.95 13.44 9.75
N LYS A 207 25.08 13.35 11.08
CA LYS A 207 24.29 12.41 11.91
C LYS A 207 22.78 12.63 11.77
N LYS A 208 22.31 13.88 11.64
CA LYS A 208 20.89 14.18 11.41
C LYS A 208 20.42 13.60 10.08
N VAL A 209 21.22 13.77 9.02
CA VAL A 209 20.95 13.20 7.70
C VAL A 209 20.88 11.68 7.76
N LYS A 210 21.87 11.06 8.41
CA LYS A 210 21.90 9.61 8.57
C LYS A 210 20.62 9.08 9.22
N ARG A 211 20.11 9.74 10.26
CA ARG A 211 18.84 9.38 10.91
C ARG A 211 17.63 9.56 10.00
N ALA A 212 17.61 10.63 9.19
CA ALA A 212 16.53 10.84 8.21
C ALA A 212 16.53 9.75 7.14
N VAL A 213 17.70 9.42 6.58
CA VAL A 213 17.85 8.31 5.63
C VAL A 213 17.47 6.98 6.27
N GLN A 214 17.81 6.75 7.54
CA GLN A 214 17.41 5.55 8.25
C GLN A 214 15.89 5.42 8.33
N ALA A 215 15.20 6.50 8.70
CA ALA A 215 13.74 6.53 8.73
C ALA A 215 13.11 6.30 7.36
N ILE A 216 13.68 6.87 6.28
CA ILE A 216 13.23 6.60 4.90
C ILE A 216 13.37 5.11 4.57
N VAL A 217 14.52 4.50 4.82
CA VAL A 217 14.75 3.08 4.52
C VAL A 217 13.82 2.18 5.34
N ASP A 218 13.65 2.47 6.62
CA ASP A 218 12.75 1.69 7.48
C ASP A 218 11.30 1.82 7.00
N GLN A 219 10.87 3.02 6.59
CA GLN A 219 9.53 3.24 6.06
C GLN A 219 9.33 2.54 4.71
N VAL A 220 10.31 2.58 3.80
CA VAL A 220 10.22 1.85 2.52
C VAL A 220 10.11 0.35 2.75
N LEU A 221 10.83 -0.20 3.73
CA LEU A 221 10.77 -1.63 4.05
C LEU A 221 9.39 -2.05 4.60
N ASN A 222 8.78 -1.20 5.42
CA ASN A 222 7.49 -1.46 6.05
C ASN A 222 6.30 -1.16 5.12
N ASN A 223 6.32 -0.04 4.40
CA ASN A 223 5.24 0.43 3.54
C ASN A 223 5.79 1.26 2.37
N GLU A 224 6.18 0.55 1.29
CA GLU A 224 6.79 1.13 0.08
C GLU A 224 5.83 2.10 -0.65
N SER A 225 4.55 1.72 -0.78
CA SER A 225 3.56 2.46 -1.58
C SER A 225 3.24 3.82 -0.97
N SER A 226 3.09 3.91 0.36
CA SER A 226 2.76 5.18 1.02
C SER A 226 3.85 6.23 0.85
N LEU A 227 5.14 5.85 0.96
CA LEU A 227 6.22 6.83 0.83
C LEU A 227 6.50 7.21 -0.62
N VAL A 228 6.39 6.27 -1.56
CA VAL A 228 6.52 6.56 -3.00
C VAL A 228 5.36 7.45 -3.48
N GLY A 229 4.13 7.21 -3.03
CA GLY A 229 2.98 8.07 -3.36
C GLY A 229 3.16 9.53 -2.91
N LEU A 230 3.84 9.78 -1.79
CA LEU A 230 4.13 11.15 -1.34
C LEU A 230 5.10 11.92 -2.25
N THR A 231 5.89 11.22 -3.07
CA THR A 231 6.76 11.87 -4.07
C THR A 231 5.97 12.37 -5.28
N THR A 232 4.78 11.79 -5.55
CA THR A 232 3.92 12.16 -6.68
C THR A 232 2.85 13.18 -6.31
N LEU A 233 2.43 13.23 -5.04
CA LEU A 233 1.46 14.19 -4.50
C LEU A 233 2.16 15.52 -4.14
N ARG A 234 1.81 16.60 -4.85
CA ARG A 234 2.57 17.86 -4.87
C ARG A 234 1.79 19.01 -4.25
N ASP A 235 2.41 19.68 -3.28
CA ASP A 235 2.15 21.09 -2.92
C ASP A 235 3.22 21.63 -1.96
N TYR A 236 4.49 21.62 -2.38
CA TYR A 236 5.56 22.25 -1.58
C TYR A 236 6.46 23.16 -2.43
N ASP A 237 6.45 24.45 -2.09
CA ASP A 237 7.20 25.56 -2.69
C ASP A 237 8.74 25.47 -2.58
N GLU A 238 9.30 24.37 -2.06
CA GLU A 238 10.74 24.23 -1.77
C GLU A 238 11.43 23.16 -2.61
N TYR A 239 11.50 23.44 -3.90
CA TYR A 239 11.85 22.54 -5.01
C TYR A 239 13.15 21.72 -4.86
N THR A 240 14.27 22.32 -4.43
CA THR A 240 15.57 21.62 -4.47
C THR A 240 15.73 20.57 -3.37
N PHE A 241 15.15 20.81 -2.19
CA PHE A 241 15.26 19.90 -1.05
C PHE A 241 14.31 18.72 -1.17
N THR A 242 13.10 18.96 -1.71
CA THR A 242 12.14 17.91 -2.05
C THR A 242 12.71 16.99 -3.13
N HIS A 243 13.34 17.53 -4.17
CA HIS A 243 14.01 16.73 -5.22
C HIS A 243 15.03 15.73 -4.64
N SER A 244 15.94 16.18 -3.77
CA SER A 244 16.95 15.30 -3.16
C SER A 244 16.32 14.18 -2.33
N VAL A 245 15.22 14.49 -1.61
CA VAL A 245 14.47 13.51 -0.81
C VAL A 245 13.72 12.52 -1.70
N ASN A 246 13.07 12.98 -2.78
CA ASN A 246 12.39 12.12 -3.74
C ASN A 246 13.35 11.16 -4.41
N VAL A 247 14.50 11.66 -4.90
CA VAL A 247 15.55 10.82 -5.50
C VAL A 247 16.05 9.79 -4.50
N CYS A 248 16.17 10.15 -3.21
CA CYS A 248 16.50 9.21 -2.15
C CYS A 248 15.44 8.10 -1.98
N ILE A 249 14.16 8.46 -1.88
CA ILE A 249 13.04 7.52 -1.73
C ILE A 249 12.97 6.56 -2.92
N PHE A 250 12.98 7.10 -4.14
CA PHE A 250 12.98 6.30 -5.37
C PHE A 250 14.19 5.36 -5.45
N SER A 251 15.39 5.85 -5.11
CA SER A 251 16.60 5.04 -5.14
C SER A 251 16.55 3.90 -4.13
N VAL A 252 16.07 4.16 -2.92
CA VAL A 252 15.95 3.14 -1.86
C VAL A 252 14.91 2.07 -2.26
N ALA A 253 13.74 2.48 -2.74
CA ALA A 253 12.70 1.55 -3.20
C ALA A 253 13.19 0.70 -4.38
N LEU A 254 13.84 1.32 -5.37
CA LEU A 254 14.44 0.61 -6.50
C LEU A 254 15.56 -0.34 -6.06
N GLY A 255 16.44 0.11 -5.16
CA GLY A 255 17.49 -0.71 -4.58
C GLY A 255 16.94 -1.94 -3.86
N ARG A 256 15.81 -1.81 -3.15
CA ARG A 256 15.12 -2.92 -2.49
C ARG A 256 14.64 -3.94 -3.52
N LYS A 257 14.00 -3.51 -4.60
CA LYS A 257 13.55 -4.40 -5.70
C LYS A 257 14.71 -5.11 -6.38
N LEU A 258 15.88 -4.48 -6.45
CA LEU A 258 17.11 -5.06 -6.98
C LEU A 258 17.82 -5.99 -5.97
N GLY A 259 17.25 -6.21 -4.78
CA GLY A 259 17.76 -7.16 -3.79
C GLY A 259 18.89 -6.61 -2.92
N LEU A 260 19.07 -5.29 -2.83
CA LEU A 260 20.07 -4.71 -1.93
C LEU A 260 19.68 -4.94 -0.46
N THR A 261 20.68 -5.26 0.35
CA THR A 261 20.52 -5.44 1.80
C THR A 261 20.20 -4.13 2.49
N LYS A 262 19.60 -4.19 3.69
CA LYS A 262 19.28 -2.99 4.49
C LYS A 262 20.46 -2.03 4.68
N LEU A 263 21.67 -2.58 4.92
CA LEU A 263 22.89 -1.77 5.04
C LEU A 263 23.24 -1.06 3.72
N GLN A 264 23.13 -1.76 2.59
CA GLN A 264 23.36 -1.19 1.27
C GLN A 264 22.31 -0.13 0.93
N LEU A 265 21.06 -0.31 1.33
CA LEU A 265 20.00 0.69 1.18
C LEU A 265 20.29 1.98 1.95
N TYR A 266 20.83 1.86 3.18
CA TYR A 266 21.28 3.06 3.92
C TYR A 266 22.40 3.80 3.17
N ASP A 267 23.41 3.08 2.66
CA ASP A 267 24.47 3.72 1.88
C ASP A 267 23.96 4.35 0.58
N LEU A 268 23.00 3.69 -0.08
CA LEU A 268 22.37 4.17 -1.30
C LEU A 268 21.54 5.43 -1.03
N GLY A 269 20.74 5.44 0.03
CA GLY A 269 19.96 6.61 0.43
C GLY A 269 20.84 7.80 0.82
N MET A 270 21.95 7.55 1.54
CA MET A 270 22.95 8.60 1.84
C MET A 270 23.57 9.17 0.56
N ALA A 271 23.95 8.30 -0.39
CA ALA A 271 24.51 8.74 -1.66
C ALA A 271 23.50 9.51 -2.52
N ALA A 272 22.24 9.04 -2.56
CA ALA A 272 21.15 9.66 -3.30
C ALA A 272 20.81 11.05 -2.74
N LEU A 273 20.73 11.22 -1.42
CA LEU A 273 20.40 12.52 -0.83
C LEU A 273 21.48 13.59 -1.10
N PHE A 274 22.73 13.16 -1.25
CA PHE A 274 23.87 14.06 -1.49
C PHE A 274 24.34 14.14 -2.95
N HIS A 275 23.67 13.46 -3.89
CA HIS A 275 24.13 13.39 -5.29
C HIS A 275 24.39 14.79 -5.88
N ASP A 276 23.51 15.73 -5.54
CA ASP A 276 23.48 17.10 -6.04
C ASP A 276 24.14 18.13 -5.12
N VAL A 277 24.81 17.71 -4.04
CA VAL A 277 25.34 18.63 -3.01
C VAL A 277 26.31 19.67 -3.60
N GLY A 278 26.97 19.34 -4.72
CA GLY A 278 27.85 20.26 -5.42
C GLY A 278 27.15 21.50 -5.97
N LYS A 279 25.83 21.49 -6.18
CA LYS A 279 25.05 22.68 -6.54
C LYS A 279 25.10 23.77 -5.48
N SER A 280 25.47 23.44 -4.23
CA SER A 280 25.72 24.44 -3.18
C SER A 280 26.93 25.34 -3.48
N ARG A 281 27.77 24.98 -4.45
CA ARG A 281 28.96 25.73 -4.89
C ARG A 281 28.77 26.43 -6.24
N VAL A 282 27.61 26.26 -6.87
CA VAL A 282 27.24 26.96 -8.12
C VAL A 282 26.70 28.35 -7.77
N PRO A 283 27.08 29.42 -8.50
CA PRO A 283 26.54 30.77 -8.29
C PRO A 283 25.02 30.80 -8.38
N LEU A 284 24.36 31.60 -7.54
CA LEU A 284 22.89 31.63 -7.45
C LEU A 284 22.24 32.14 -8.73
N GLU A 285 22.92 33.05 -9.44
CA GLU A 285 22.48 33.64 -10.69
C GLU A 285 22.39 32.59 -11.79
N VAL A 286 23.27 31.58 -11.76
CA VAL A 286 23.27 30.44 -12.68
C VAL A 286 22.29 29.35 -12.19
N LEU A 287 22.29 29.07 -10.89
CA LEU A 287 21.46 28.02 -10.30
C LEU A 287 19.95 28.30 -10.41
N ASN A 288 19.56 29.56 -10.23
CA ASN A 288 18.17 30.00 -10.18
C ASN A 288 17.76 30.77 -11.45
N LYS A 289 18.51 30.66 -12.55
CA LYS A 289 18.19 31.36 -13.79
C LYS A 289 16.84 30.88 -14.35
N GLU A 290 15.95 31.83 -14.61
CA GLU A 290 14.70 31.59 -15.33
C GLU A 290 15.00 31.51 -16.83
N GLY A 291 14.85 30.31 -17.42
CA GLY A 291 15.09 30.05 -18.84
C GLY A 291 16.34 29.19 -19.13
N GLY A 292 16.78 29.21 -20.39
CA GLY A 292 17.93 28.43 -20.84
C GLY A 292 19.26 28.98 -20.33
N LEU A 293 20.20 28.08 -20.01
CA LEU A 293 21.59 28.43 -19.67
C LEU A 293 22.39 28.68 -20.95
N THR A 294 23.27 29.69 -20.95
CA THR A 294 24.28 29.88 -21.99
C THR A 294 25.32 28.77 -21.95
N GLU A 295 26.18 28.64 -22.97
CA GLU A 295 27.25 27.63 -22.95
C GLU A 295 28.19 27.79 -21.75
N GLU A 296 28.49 29.02 -21.34
CA GLU A 296 29.37 29.30 -20.20
C GLU A 296 28.70 28.94 -18.87
N GLU A 297 27.45 29.37 -18.69
CA GLU A 297 26.63 29.01 -17.53
C GLU A 297 26.42 27.50 -17.41
N TRP A 298 26.23 26.84 -18.55
CA TRP A 298 26.14 25.38 -18.62
C TRP A 298 27.44 24.70 -18.20
N ARG A 299 28.62 25.20 -18.61
CA ARG A 299 29.92 24.67 -18.14
C ARG A 299 30.08 24.82 -16.63
N ILE A 300 29.63 25.94 -16.06
CA ILE A 300 29.62 26.16 -14.61
C ILE A 300 28.69 25.14 -13.93
N MET A 301 27.48 24.94 -14.46
CA MET A 301 26.53 23.95 -13.94
C MET A 301 27.11 22.53 -14.01
N GLN A 302 27.76 22.15 -15.12
CA GLN A 302 28.38 20.83 -15.31
C GLN A 302 29.55 20.54 -14.37
N ALA A 303 30.05 21.54 -13.64
CA ALA A 303 31.09 21.34 -12.64
C ALA A 303 30.54 20.77 -11.31
N HIS A 304 29.22 20.84 -11.07
CA HIS A 304 28.63 20.41 -9.79
C HIS A 304 28.93 18.96 -9.39
N PRO A 305 29.08 17.96 -10.28
CA PRO A 305 29.47 16.62 -9.87
C PRO A 305 30.85 16.60 -9.18
N TRP A 306 31.81 17.35 -9.73
CA TRP A 306 33.15 17.48 -9.16
C TRP A 306 33.15 18.31 -7.86
N LEU A 307 32.40 19.41 -7.84
CA LEU A 307 32.21 20.23 -6.64
C LEU A 307 31.53 19.43 -5.52
N GLY A 308 30.67 18.47 -5.87
CA GLY A 308 30.04 17.53 -4.95
C GLY A 308 31.08 16.63 -4.28
N VAL A 309 31.99 16.03 -5.05
CA VAL A 309 33.13 15.25 -4.51
C VAL A 309 33.95 16.08 -3.54
N LEU A 310 34.37 17.28 -3.93
CA LEU A 310 35.18 18.17 -3.09
C LEU A 310 34.44 18.57 -1.80
N THR A 311 33.14 18.84 -1.91
CA THR A 311 32.31 19.21 -0.77
C THR A 311 32.20 18.05 0.21
N LEU A 312 31.89 16.85 -0.27
CA LEU A 312 31.79 15.66 0.56
C LEU A 312 33.13 15.28 1.20
N PHE A 313 34.24 15.45 0.48
CA PHE A 313 35.58 15.21 1.01
C PHE A 313 35.94 16.18 2.15
N GLY A 314 35.46 17.42 2.08
CA GLY A 314 35.68 18.44 3.11
C GLY A 314 34.79 18.30 4.36
N LEU A 315 33.78 17.43 4.34
CA LEU A 315 32.89 17.25 5.49
C LEU A 315 33.62 16.53 6.63
N ARG A 316 33.68 17.18 7.80
CA ARG A 316 34.28 16.60 9.01
C ARG A 316 33.39 15.47 9.53
N GLY A 317 33.95 14.27 9.63
CA GLY A 317 33.23 13.06 10.07
C GLY A 317 33.50 11.87 9.15
N TYR A 318 34.79 11.56 8.92
CA TYR A 318 35.32 10.59 7.94
C TYR A 318 34.74 9.16 8.00
N GLY A 319 33.87 8.84 8.96
CA GLY A 319 33.14 7.56 9.05
C GLY A 319 31.62 7.65 8.81
N GLU A 320 31.06 8.84 8.58
CA GLU A 320 29.60 9.05 8.47
C GLU A 320 29.10 9.24 7.03
N ILE A 321 29.99 9.61 6.11
CA ILE A 321 29.67 9.73 4.68
C ILE A 321 30.34 8.58 3.94
N PRO A 322 29.57 7.61 3.42
CA PRO A 322 30.15 6.51 2.67
C PRO A 322 30.90 7.04 1.45
N TYR A 323 32.10 6.50 1.16
CA TYR A 323 32.85 6.74 -0.08
C TYR A 323 31.95 6.65 -1.34
N ARG A 324 30.92 5.80 -1.28
CA ARG A 324 29.90 5.65 -2.31
C ARG A 324 29.16 6.95 -2.64
N GLY A 325 28.96 7.85 -1.68
CA GLY A 325 28.37 9.18 -1.91
C GLY A 325 29.24 10.06 -2.81
N MET A 326 30.56 10.03 -2.63
CA MET A 326 31.50 10.75 -3.50
C MET A 326 31.51 10.16 -4.91
N VAL A 327 31.49 8.83 -5.03
CA VAL A 327 31.41 8.14 -6.33
C VAL A 327 30.15 8.55 -7.09
N VAL A 328 28.99 8.53 -6.42
CA VAL A 328 27.71 8.92 -7.00
C VAL A 328 27.68 10.40 -7.36
N ALA A 329 28.15 11.29 -6.48
CA ALA A 329 28.23 12.72 -6.77
C ALA A 329 29.01 12.97 -8.06
N TYR A 330 30.07 12.20 -8.33
CA TYR A 330 30.82 12.28 -9.58
C TYR A 330 30.13 11.61 -10.78
N GLU A 331 29.41 10.51 -10.57
CA GLU A 331 28.93 9.62 -11.65
C GLU A 331 27.48 9.86 -12.09
N HIS A 332 26.62 10.49 -11.30
CA HIS A 332 25.16 10.45 -11.54
C HIS A 332 24.68 11.07 -12.86
N HIS A 333 25.49 11.92 -13.50
CA HIS A 333 25.23 12.45 -14.86
C HIS A 333 26.06 11.78 -15.98
N MET A 334 26.85 10.76 -15.63
CA MET A 334 27.49 9.90 -16.61
C MET A 334 26.46 8.94 -17.20
N LYS A 335 26.61 8.68 -18.49
CA LYS A 335 25.86 7.64 -19.20
C LYS A 335 26.63 6.33 -19.17
N ILE A 336 25.96 5.20 -19.38
CA ILE A 336 26.61 3.88 -19.41
C ILE A 336 27.69 3.76 -20.49
N ASP A 337 27.55 4.53 -21.57
CA ASP A 337 28.51 4.64 -22.68
C ASP A 337 29.57 5.74 -22.44
N LEU A 338 29.57 6.36 -21.26
CA LEU A 338 30.45 7.45 -20.83
C LEU A 338 30.32 8.74 -21.67
N THR A 339 29.27 8.88 -22.48
CA THR A 339 29.02 10.11 -23.26
C THR A 339 28.43 11.26 -22.45
N GLY A 340 28.03 11.00 -21.20
CA GLY A 340 27.59 12.01 -20.23
C GLY A 340 28.71 12.93 -19.70
N TYR A 341 28.51 13.48 -18.50
CA TYR A 341 29.48 14.35 -17.83
C TYR A 341 29.59 14.02 -16.33
N PRO A 342 30.74 14.32 -15.68
CA PRO A 342 32.00 14.79 -16.27
C PRO A 342 32.65 13.71 -17.17
N LYS A 343 33.51 14.12 -18.11
CA LYS A 343 34.21 13.17 -18.97
C LYS A 343 35.24 12.39 -18.17
N SER A 344 35.27 11.07 -18.35
CA SER A 344 36.31 10.22 -17.78
C SER A 344 37.42 10.00 -18.81
N ILE A 345 38.68 10.14 -18.36
CA ILE A 345 39.87 9.96 -19.21
C ILE A 345 40.18 8.47 -19.42
N ARG A 346 39.65 7.59 -18.56
CA ARG A 346 39.84 6.13 -18.62
C ARG A 346 38.48 5.44 -18.73
N GLY A 347 38.46 4.30 -19.43
CA GLY A 347 37.29 3.42 -19.43
C GLY A 347 36.97 2.98 -17.99
N ARG A 348 35.70 3.03 -17.62
CA ARG A 348 35.22 2.63 -16.30
C ARG A 348 33.80 2.08 -16.37
N ALA A 349 33.47 1.20 -15.43
CA ALA A 349 32.09 0.84 -15.16
C ALA A 349 31.51 1.79 -14.11
N LEU A 350 30.28 2.25 -14.33
CA LEU A 350 29.54 3.01 -13.33
C LEU A 350 29.14 2.11 -12.16
N SER A 351 29.17 2.66 -10.95
CA SER A 351 28.65 2.00 -9.77
C SER A 351 27.16 1.70 -9.94
N ILE A 352 26.71 0.56 -9.41
CA ILE A 352 25.28 0.23 -9.37
C ILE A 352 24.46 1.33 -8.66
N TYR A 353 25.03 2.01 -7.67
CA TYR A 353 24.34 3.11 -6.98
C TYR A 353 24.13 4.29 -7.93
N SER A 354 25.15 4.63 -8.73
CA SER A 354 25.06 5.73 -9.69
C SER A 354 24.06 5.43 -10.80
N LYS A 355 23.99 4.16 -11.26
CA LYS A 355 22.98 3.73 -12.23
C LYS A 355 21.56 3.86 -11.69
N VAL A 356 21.33 3.42 -10.45
CA VAL A 356 20.04 3.54 -9.75
C VAL A 356 19.66 5.02 -9.57
N ILE A 357 20.59 5.82 -9.07
CA ILE A 357 20.36 7.24 -8.78
C ILE A 357 20.16 8.06 -10.06
N ALA A 358 20.88 7.77 -11.15
CA ALA A 358 20.69 8.45 -12.43
C ALA A 358 19.27 8.24 -13.00
N VAL A 359 18.70 7.04 -12.83
CA VAL A 359 17.32 6.74 -13.24
C VAL A 359 16.32 7.49 -12.35
N ALA A 360 16.50 7.44 -11.03
CA ALA A 360 15.63 8.15 -10.08
C ALA A 360 15.68 9.68 -10.25
N ASP A 361 16.88 10.25 -10.40
CA ASP A 361 17.12 11.68 -10.67
C ASP A 361 16.45 12.10 -11.98
N GLY A 362 16.70 11.38 -13.07
CA GLY A 362 16.12 11.68 -14.38
C GLY A 362 14.58 11.66 -14.37
N PHE A 363 13.97 10.72 -13.65
CA PHE A 363 12.52 10.64 -13.53
C PHE A 363 11.95 11.79 -12.69
N ASP A 364 12.45 12.02 -11.47
CA ASP A 364 11.97 13.10 -10.62
C ASP A 364 12.21 14.47 -11.28
N ALA A 365 13.32 14.61 -12.00
CA ALA A 365 13.66 15.81 -12.74
C ALA A 365 12.67 16.16 -13.84
N ALA A 366 12.35 15.18 -14.68
CA ALA A 366 11.46 15.38 -15.81
C ALA A 366 10.00 15.55 -15.36
N THR A 367 9.63 14.88 -14.27
CA THR A 367 8.27 14.95 -13.77
C THR A 367 8.05 16.18 -12.90
N SER A 368 9.04 16.77 -12.24
CA SER A 368 8.81 17.87 -11.29
C SER A 368 8.85 19.27 -11.91
N ARG A 369 8.13 20.23 -11.33
CA ARG A 369 8.16 21.64 -11.74
C ARG A 369 9.47 22.28 -11.28
N ARG A 370 10.31 22.75 -12.20
CA ARG A 370 11.60 23.41 -11.93
C ARG A 370 11.59 24.88 -12.36
N VAL A 371 12.54 25.67 -11.89
CA VAL A 371 12.76 27.07 -12.32
C VAL A 371 12.87 27.19 -13.84
N TYR A 372 13.55 26.25 -14.48
CA TYR A 372 13.74 26.18 -15.93
C TYR A 372 12.80 25.18 -16.65
N GLN A 373 11.97 24.44 -15.89
CA GLN A 373 10.98 23.50 -16.43
C GLN A 373 9.63 23.78 -15.77
N THR A 374 8.93 24.77 -16.32
CA THR A 374 7.68 25.27 -15.75
C THR A 374 6.49 24.32 -15.93
N VAL A 375 6.57 23.43 -16.93
CA VAL A 375 5.57 22.39 -17.21
C VAL A 375 6.19 21.01 -16.98
N PRO A 376 5.80 20.32 -15.89
CA PRO A 376 6.01 18.89 -15.69
C PRO A 376 5.69 18.04 -16.93
N ILE A 377 6.56 17.08 -17.26
CA ILE A 377 6.22 16.02 -18.21
C ILE A 377 5.40 14.97 -17.45
N GLN A 378 4.37 14.41 -18.10
CA GLN A 378 3.55 13.38 -17.49
C GLN A 378 4.40 12.12 -17.20
N PRO A 379 4.28 11.51 -16.00
CA PRO A 379 5.13 10.39 -15.60
C PRO A 379 5.20 9.22 -16.58
N ASP A 380 4.08 8.84 -17.20
CA ASP A 380 4.00 7.77 -18.19
C ASP A 380 4.86 8.08 -19.43
N GLN A 381 4.85 9.34 -19.88
CA GLN A 381 5.67 9.81 -20.99
C GLN A 381 7.15 9.77 -20.66
N VAL A 382 7.51 10.14 -19.42
CA VAL A 382 8.90 10.05 -18.94
C VAL A 382 9.36 8.60 -18.92
N LEU A 383 8.57 7.67 -18.37
CA LEU A 383 8.91 6.25 -18.33
C LEU A 383 9.06 5.67 -19.74
N LYS A 384 8.16 6.01 -20.66
CA LYS A 384 8.25 5.63 -22.07
C LYS A 384 9.54 6.15 -22.71
N GLU A 385 9.88 7.42 -22.49
CA GLU A 385 11.10 8.01 -23.04
C GLU A 385 12.36 7.34 -22.47
N MET A 386 12.39 7.07 -21.16
CA MET A 386 13.50 6.37 -20.51
C MET A 386 13.73 4.96 -21.08
N TRP A 387 12.65 4.29 -21.48
CA TRP A 387 12.70 2.95 -22.08
C TRP A 387 13.11 2.97 -23.57
N GLU A 388 12.51 3.85 -24.36
CA GLU A 388 12.64 3.84 -25.83
C GLU A 388 13.84 4.64 -26.35
N ASN A 389 14.37 5.60 -25.58
CA ASN A 389 15.42 6.51 -26.04
C ASN A 389 16.82 6.10 -25.55
N PRO A 390 17.59 5.29 -26.31
CA PRO A 390 18.93 4.84 -25.90
C PRO A 390 19.90 6.01 -25.71
N ARG A 391 19.65 7.19 -26.32
CA ARG A 391 20.49 8.38 -26.15
C ARG A 391 20.47 8.94 -24.74
N ARG A 392 19.48 8.57 -23.92
CA ARG A 392 19.47 8.89 -22.48
C ARG A 392 20.61 8.19 -21.75
N GLY A 393 21.04 7.02 -22.22
CA GLY A 393 22.23 6.33 -21.72
C GLY A 393 22.07 5.73 -20.32
N TYR A 394 20.83 5.42 -19.92
CA TYR A 394 20.53 4.68 -18.69
C TYR A 394 20.78 3.18 -18.86
N ASP A 395 21.01 2.48 -17.74
CA ASP A 395 21.10 1.03 -17.73
C ASP A 395 19.70 0.41 -17.96
N PRO A 396 19.48 -0.37 -19.04
CA PRO A 396 18.14 -0.88 -19.37
C PRO A 396 17.52 -1.79 -18.31
N VAL A 397 18.35 -2.52 -17.55
CA VAL A 397 17.87 -3.40 -16.48
C VAL A 397 17.32 -2.55 -15.32
N VAL A 398 18.03 -1.48 -14.98
CA VAL A 398 17.62 -0.54 -13.94
C VAL A 398 16.36 0.23 -14.34
N VAL A 399 16.27 0.68 -15.59
CA VAL A 399 15.04 1.33 -16.11
C VAL A 399 13.85 0.38 -16.04
N LYS A 400 14.01 -0.88 -16.47
CA LYS A 400 12.94 -1.88 -16.38
C LYS A 400 12.48 -2.10 -14.94
N ALA A 401 13.43 -2.25 -14.00
CA ALA A 401 13.11 -2.40 -12.59
C ALA A 401 12.39 -1.17 -12.01
N PHE A 402 12.76 0.04 -12.46
CA PHE A 402 12.11 1.28 -12.07
C PHE A 402 10.68 1.38 -12.60
N ILE A 403 10.44 1.03 -13.86
CA ILE A 403 9.08 0.98 -14.44
C ILE A 403 8.19 0.00 -13.64
N ASN A 404 8.72 -1.17 -13.29
CA ASN A 404 7.98 -2.14 -12.48
C ASN A 404 7.71 -1.66 -11.04
N LEU A 405 8.58 -0.81 -10.49
CA LEU A 405 8.38 -0.20 -9.17
C LEU A 405 7.26 0.85 -9.19
N ILE A 406 7.29 1.74 -10.18
CA ILE A 406 6.37 2.88 -10.28
C ILE A 406 5.00 2.46 -10.85
N GLY A 407 4.98 1.39 -11.64
CA GLY A 407 3.83 1.02 -12.47
C GLY A 407 3.81 1.79 -13.78
N ILE A 408 3.05 1.27 -14.76
CA ILE A 408 2.87 1.95 -16.06
C ILE A 408 2.16 3.28 -15.87
N TYR A 409 1.21 3.32 -14.94
CA TYR A 409 0.49 4.52 -14.53
C TYR A 409 0.76 4.75 -13.03
N PRO A 410 1.65 5.68 -12.66
CA PRO A 410 1.89 5.97 -11.25
C PRO A 410 0.69 6.61 -10.56
N VAL A 411 0.68 6.54 -9.22
CA VAL A 411 -0.33 7.18 -8.37
C VAL A 411 -0.46 8.67 -8.69
N GLY A 412 -1.71 9.12 -8.86
CA GLY A 412 -2.07 10.48 -9.25
C GLY A 412 -2.15 10.72 -10.76
N THR A 413 -1.77 9.74 -11.61
CA THR A 413 -1.93 9.85 -13.06
C THR A 413 -3.41 9.97 -13.42
N CYS A 414 -3.78 10.98 -14.20
CA CYS A 414 -5.14 11.19 -14.65
C CYS A 414 -5.38 10.44 -15.97
N VAL A 415 -6.41 9.60 -15.99
CA VAL A 415 -6.72 8.71 -17.12
C VAL A 415 -8.17 8.88 -17.55
N ILE A 416 -8.42 8.70 -18.86
CA ILE A 416 -9.76 8.62 -19.43
C ILE A 416 -10.03 7.15 -19.76
N LEU A 417 -11.19 6.68 -19.30
CA LEU A 417 -11.67 5.32 -19.53
C LEU A 417 -12.51 5.24 -20.80
N ASP A 418 -12.70 4.03 -21.31
CA ASP A 418 -13.57 3.69 -22.45
C ASP A 418 -15.05 3.97 -22.18
N THR A 419 -15.42 4.10 -20.91
CA THR A 419 -16.72 4.58 -20.41
C THR A 419 -16.88 6.10 -20.41
N TYR A 420 -15.87 6.85 -20.89
CA TYR A 420 -15.78 8.33 -20.84
C TYR A 420 -15.61 8.95 -19.45
N GLU A 421 -15.54 8.12 -18.40
CA GLU A 421 -15.19 8.56 -17.05
C GLU A 421 -13.72 9.02 -17.01
N VAL A 422 -13.45 10.06 -16.23
CA VAL A 422 -12.10 10.46 -15.84
C VAL A 422 -11.81 9.87 -14.47
N ALA A 423 -10.60 9.32 -14.31
CA ALA A 423 -10.16 8.70 -13.07
C ALA A 423 -8.73 9.11 -12.73
N LEU A 424 -8.40 9.10 -11.43
CA LEU A 424 -7.04 9.26 -10.94
C LEU A 424 -6.51 7.90 -10.48
N VAL A 425 -5.31 7.53 -10.87
CA VAL A 425 -4.71 6.26 -10.42
C VAL A 425 -4.48 6.29 -8.92
N HIS A 426 -5.15 5.39 -8.20
CA HIS A 426 -5.12 5.31 -6.75
C HIS A 426 -3.93 4.46 -6.25
N SER A 427 -3.72 3.30 -6.87
CA SER A 427 -2.58 2.43 -6.58
C SER A 427 -2.24 1.58 -7.81
N ALA A 428 -0.98 1.13 -7.88
CA ALA A 428 -0.58 0.15 -8.88
C ALA A 428 -1.24 -1.21 -8.60
N ASN A 429 -1.46 -2.00 -9.65
CA ASN A 429 -1.98 -3.35 -9.48
C ASN A 429 -0.89 -4.25 -8.81
N PRO A 430 -1.22 -4.99 -7.73
CA PRO A 430 -0.27 -5.89 -7.08
C PRO A 430 0.09 -7.09 -7.98
N ASP A 431 -0.78 -7.49 -8.90
CA ASP A 431 -0.49 -8.53 -9.89
C ASP A 431 0.26 -7.94 -11.09
N VAL A 432 1.48 -8.44 -11.30
CA VAL A 432 2.37 -8.05 -12.40
C VAL A 432 1.73 -8.35 -13.76
N ALA A 433 0.87 -9.37 -13.87
CA ALA A 433 0.14 -9.67 -15.11
C ALA A 433 -0.85 -8.55 -15.48
N HIS A 434 -1.31 -7.78 -14.49
CA HIS A 434 -2.27 -6.69 -14.62
C HIS A 434 -1.66 -5.30 -14.41
N VAL A 435 -0.36 -5.14 -14.63
CA VAL A 435 0.37 -3.85 -14.49
C VAL A 435 -0.21 -2.70 -15.34
N HIS A 436 -0.97 -3.00 -16.39
CA HIS A 436 -1.67 -2.03 -17.25
C HIS A 436 -3.10 -1.69 -16.76
N ARG A 437 -3.54 -2.29 -15.66
CA ARG A 437 -4.88 -2.18 -15.07
C ARG A 437 -4.77 -1.82 -13.59
N PRO A 438 -4.36 -0.58 -13.27
CA PRO A 438 -4.23 -0.12 -11.89
C PRO A 438 -5.59 0.00 -11.19
N VAL A 439 -5.56 0.19 -9.88
CA VAL A 439 -6.74 0.63 -9.12
C VAL A 439 -6.85 2.15 -9.29
N VAL A 440 -8.04 2.64 -9.63
CA VAL A 440 -8.29 4.06 -9.92
C VAL A 440 -9.43 4.59 -9.05
N ARG A 441 -9.39 5.88 -8.73
CA ARG A 441 -10.51 6.62 -8.14
C ARG A 441 -11.22 7.38 -9.26
N LEU A 442 -12.48 7.06 -9.50
CA LEU A 442 -13.34 7.77 -10.46
C LEU A 442 -13.60 9.18 -9.96
N VAL A 443 -13.27 10.18 -10.76
CA VAL A 443 -13.44 11.61 -10.40
C VAL A 443 -14.52 12.29 -11.25
N THR A 444 -14.98 11.62 -12.31
CA THR A 444 -16.19 12.03 -13.01
C THR A 444 -17.13 10.86 -13.27
N THR A 445 -18.41 11.15 -13.44
CA THR A 445 -19.39 10.26 -14.07
C THR A 445 -19.19 10.21 -15.60
N PRO A 446 -19.81 9.25 -16.32
CA PRO A 446 -19.75 9.18 -17.79
C PRO A 446 -20.28 10.44 -18.51
N ASP A 447 -21.21 11.18 -17.90
CA ASP A 447 -21.75 12.44 -18.41
C ASP A 447 -20.90 13.67 -18.03
N GLY A 448 -19.79 13.47 -17.31
CA GLY A 448 -18.82 14.51 -16.99
C GLY A 448 -19.09 15.28 -15.69
N GLY A 449 -20.04 14.84 -14.87
CA GLY A 449 -20.25 15.38 -13.53
C GLY A 449 -19.09 15.00 -12.59
N LEU A 450 -18.60 15.95 -11.78
CA LEU A 450 -17.52 15.69 -10.82
C LEU A 450 -18.03 14.82 -9.65
N LEU A 451 -17.22 13.86 -9.22
CA LEU A 451 -17.48 12.98 -8.08
C LEU A 451 -16.51 13.30 -6.96
N ASN A 452 -16.97 13.80 -5.81
CA ASN A 452 -16.12 14.02 -4.62
C ASN A 452 -16.86 13.62 -3.32
N PRO A 453 -16.37 12.63 -2.54
CA PRO A 453 -15.21 11.79 -2.84
C PRO A 453 -15.50 10.82 -4.00
N GLY A 454 -14.51 10.63 -4.86
CA GLY A 454 -14.60 9.68 -5.98
C GLY A 454 -14.64 8.22 -5.51
N THR A 455 -15.24 7.32 -6.30
CA THR A 455 -15.30 5.87 -6.01
C THR A 455 -14.03 5.16 -6.45
N VAL A 456 -13.48 4.27 -5.61
CA VAL A 456 -12.31 3.45 -5.96
C VAL A 456 -12.74 2.20 -6.71
N VAL A 457 -12.06 1.88 -7.81
CA VAL A 457 -12.37 0.77 -8.72
C VAL A 457 -11.08 0.11 -9.17
N ASP A 458 -11.01 -1.23 -9.10
CA ASP A 458 -9.91 -2.00 -9.68
C ASP A 458 -10.18 -2.30 -11.17
N LEU A 459 -9.32 -1.78 -12.06
CA LEU A 459 -9.49 -1.97 -13.50
C LEU A 459 -9.13 -3.39 -13.99
N SER A 460 -8.63 -4.26 -13.11
CA SER A 460 -8.37 -5.66 -13.40
C SER A 460 -9.58 -6.56 -13.11
N GLU A 461 -10.59 -6.04 -12.42
CA GLU A 461 -11.85 -6.75 -12.21
C GLU A 461 -12.59 -6.99 -13.54
N LYS A 462 -13.16 -8.18 -13.66
CA LYS A 462 -13.98 -8.59 -14.79
C LYS A 462 -15.43 -8.69 -14.36
N ASP A 463 -16.35 -8.33 -15.26
CA ASP A 463 -17.77 -8.58 -15.05
C ASP A 463 -18.13 -10.08 -15.14
N ALA A 464 -19.39 -10.39 -14.88
CA ALA A 464 -19.94 -11.75 -14.97
C ALA A 464 -19.79 -12.40 -16.35
N THR A 465 -19.51 -11.63 -17.40
CA THR A 465 -19.29 -12.11 -18.77
C THR A 465 -17.80 -12.30 -19.10
N GLY A 466 -16.91 -12.01 -18.15
CA GLY A 466 -15.46 -12.12 -18.30
C GLY A 466 -14.81 -10.94 -19.04
N HIS A 467 -15.56 -9.86 -19.30
CA HIS A 467 -15.04 -8.64 -19.90
C HIS A 467 -14.59 -7.66 -18.83
N PHE A 468 -13.63 -6.81 -19.18
CA PHE A 468 -13.22 -5.71 -18.31
C PHE A 468 -14.22 -4.57 -18.46
N PRO A 469 -14.90 -4.15 -17.38
CA PRO A 469 -15.92 -3.09 -17.46
C PRO A 469 -15.35 -1.74 -17.88
N ARG A 470 -14.06 -1.52 -17.59
CA ARG A 470 -13.35 -0.27 -17.81
C ARG A 470 -11.93 -0.55 -18.32
N THR A 471 -11.49 0.23 -19.29
CA THR A 471 -10.13 0.18 -19.83
C THR A 471 -9.59 1.59 -20.02
N ILE A 472 -8.33 1.81 -19.66
CA ILE A 472 -7.65 3.09 -19.90
C ILE A 472 -7.49 3.30 -21.41
N VAL A 473 -8.11 4.36 -21.92
CA VAL A 473 -7.98 4.78 -23.32
C VAL A 473 -6.78 5.70 -23.50
N LYS A 474 -6.61 6.67 -22.59
CA LYS A 474 -5.48 7.60 -22.64
C LYS A 474 -5.21 8.27 -21.29
N VAL A 475 -3.97 8.70 -21.10
CA VAL A 475 -3.58 9.63 -20.04
C VAL A 475 -3.95 11.05 -20.44
N THR A 476 -4.36 11.87 -19.47
CA THR A 476 -4.77 13.25 -19.69
C THR A 476 -4.24 14.18 -18.60
N ASP A 477 -4.32 15.49 -18.85
CA ASP A 477 -3.95 16.52 -17.88
C ASP A 477 -5.16 16.85 -17.00
N PRO A 478 -5.10 16.63 -15.66
CA PRO A 478 -6.22 16.88 -14.77
C PRO A 478 -6.68 18.35 -14.77
N VAL A 479 -5.78 19.30 -15.05
CA VAL A 479 -6.10 20.74 -15.10
C VAL A 479 -7.12 21.05 -16.19
N LYS A 480 -7.10 20.30 -17.31
CA LYS A 480 -8.07 20.49 -18.41
C LYS A 480 -9.52 20.19 -18.01
N TYR A 481 -9.71 19.47 -16.92
CA TYR A 481 -11.01 19.05 -16.41
C TYR A 481 -11.35 19.70 -15.06
N GLY A 482 -10.55 20.70 -14.63
CA GLY A 482 -10.74 21.35 -13.33
C GLY A 482 -10.49 20.43 -12.14
N ILE A 483 -9.73 19.35 -12.33
CA ILE A 483 -9.42 18.39 -11.28
C ILE A 483 -8.11 18.81 -10.61
N ASN A 484 -8.16 19.06 -9.30
CA ASN A 484 -6.96 19.13 -8.48
C ASN A 484 -6.68 17.74 -7.88
N VAL A 485 -5.52 17.16 -8.18
CA VAL A 485 -5.18 15.79 -7.76
C VAL A 485 -5.14 15.67 -6.23
N SER A 486 -4.64 16.67 -5.51
CA SER A 486 -4.53 16.64 -4.04
C SER A 486 -5.86 16.36 -3.34
N ASP A 487 -6.95 16.87 -3.88
CA ASP A 487 -8.29 16.80 -3.26
C ASP A 487 -8.83 15.37 -3.16
N TYR A 488 -8.20 14.41 -3.85
CA TYR A 488 -8.63 13.01 -3.95
C TYR A 488 -7.71 12.02 -3.23
N PHE A 489 -6.62 12.50 -2.64
CA PHE A 489 -5.59 11.68 -1.97
C PHE A 489 -5.25 12.15 -0.55
N VAL A 490 -5.84 13.26 -0.10
CA VAL A 490 -5.61 13.85 1.24
C VAL A 490 -6.72 13.46 2.20
#